data_AF-A0A8S3J4V2-F1
#
_entry.id   AF-A0A8S3J4V2-F1
#
_cell.length_a   1.000
_cell.length_b   1.000
_cell.length_c   1.000
_cell.angle_alpha   90.00
_cell.angle_beta   90.00
_cell.angle_gamma   90.00
#
_symmetry.space_group_name_H-M   'P 1'
#
loop_
_entity.id
_entity.type
_entity.pdbx_description
1 polymer ?
#
loop_
_entity_poly.entity_id
_entity_poly.type
_entity_poly.pdbx_seq_one_letter_code
_entity_poly.pdbx_strand_id
1 'polypeptide(L)' 'MIKALEKASGKTIAFKECPRRPGDLASVYADSALAAKELGWTAQRNLDDMCRDLWRWQSKNPNGFQ' A
#
# COMPACT_ATOMS: atom_id res chain seq x y z
N MET A 1 0.40 -4.02 -5.34
CA MET A 1 0.45 -4.33 -3.89
C MET A 1 1.16 -5.65 -3.60
N ILE A 2 0.60 -6.83 -3.94
CA ILE A 2 1.19 -8.14 -3.58
C ILE A 2 2.66 -8.24 -3.96
N LYS A 3 3.00 -8.08 -5.25
CA LYS A 3 4.40 -8.15 -5.73
C LYS A 3 5.35 -7.17 -5.04
N ALA A 4 4.89 -5.95 -4.74
CA ALA A 4 5.70 -4.94 -4.06
C ALA A 4 5.97 -5.34 -2.58
N LEU A 5 4.98 -5.95 -1.93
CA LEU A 5 5.14 -6.47 -0.58
C LEU A 5 5.97 -7.76 -0.55
N GLU A 6 5.88 -8.61 -1.56
CA GLU A 6 6.79 -9.77 -1.72
C GLU A 6 8.24 -9.29 -1.84
N LYS A 7 8.50 -8.29 -2.69
CA LYS A 7 9.82 -7.64 -2.82
C LYS A 7 10.30 -7.07 -1.48
N ALA A 8 9.43 -6.36 -0.75
CA ALA A 8 9.79 -5.74 0.53
C ALA A 8 10.04 -6.77 1.65
N SER A 9 9.28 -7.87 1.66
CA SER A 9 9.36 -8.89 2.71
C SER A 9 10.37 -10.00 2.44
N GLY A 10 10.77 -10.17 1.18
CA GLY A 10 11.58 -11.32 0.74
C GLY A 10 10.81 -12.64 0.81
N LYS A 11 9.47 -12.60 0.89
CA LYS A 11 8.61 -13.77 1.03
C LYS A 11 7.62 -13.82 -0.12
N THR A 12 7.32 -15.04 -0.59
CA THR A 12 6.20 -15.29 -1.49
C THR A 12 4.89 -15.18 -0.72
N ILE A 13 3.92 -14.46 -1.30
CA ILE A 13 2.60 -14.24 -0.70
C ILE A 13 1.57 -14.96 -1.57
N ALA A 14 1.12 -16.12 -1.10
CA ALA A 14 0.06 -16.87 -1.76
C ALA A 14 -1.27 -16.09 -1.73
N PHE A 15 -1.96 -16.05 -2.85
CA PHE A 15 -3.32 -15.50 -2.97
C PHE A 15 -4.19 -16.41 -3.84
N LYS A 16 -5.51 -16.29 -3.70
CA LYS A 16 -6.48 -16.92 -4.61
C LYS A 16 -7.49 -15.89 -5.07
N GLU A 17 -8.00 -16.09 -6.27
CA GLU A 17 -9.15 -15.32 -6.75
C GLU A 17 -10.42 -15.78 -6.03
N CYS A 18 -11.24 -14.80 -5.63
CA CYS A 18 -12.50 -14.99 -4.93
C CYS A 18 -13.58 -14.15 -5.60
N PRO A 19 -14.88 -14.41 -5.33
CA PRO A 19 -15.96 -13.54 -5.80
C PRO A 19 -15.73 -12.08 -5.43
N ARG A 20 -16.29 -11.16 -6.23
CA ARG A 20 -16.23 -9.73 -5.96
C ARG A 20 -16.84 -9.42 -4.59
N ARG A 21 -16.16 -8.56 -3.83
CA ARG A 21 -16.69 -8.04 -2.57
C ARG A 21 -17.83 -7.05 -2.88
N PRO A 22 -19.02 -7.20 -2.28
CA PRO A 22 -20.12 -6.27 -2.50
C PRO A 22 -19.73 -4.83 -2.18
N GLY A 23 -20.07 -3.90 -3.08
CA GLY A 23 -19.77 -2.48 -2.94
C GLY A 23 -18.40 -2.02 -3.47
N ASP A 24 -17.50 -2.94 -3.84
CA ASP A 24 -16.22 -2.54 -4.44
C ASP A 24 -16.42 -1.99 -5.86
N LEU A 25 -15.84 -0.82 -6.12
CA LEU A 25 -15.65 -0.27 -7.46
C LEU A 25 -14.45 -0.94 -8.15
N ALA A 26 -14.40 -0.89 -9.48
CA ALA A 26 -13.30 -1.51 -10.24
C ALA A 26 -11.94 -0.81 -10.01
N SER A 27 -11.93 0.52 -9.96
CA SER A 27 -10.71 1.32 -9.75
C SER A 27 -11.06 2.70 -9.21
N VAL A 28 -10.20 3.24 -8.35
CA VAL A 28 -10.33 4.60 -7.80
C VAL A 28 -8.94 5.18 -7.51
N TYR A 29 -8.71 6.43 -7.92
CA TYR A 29 -7.49 7.20 -7.68
C TYR A 29 -7.79 8.69 -7.83
N ALA A 30 -6.91 9.55 -7.31
CA ALA A 30 -7.11 11.00 -7.31
C ALA A 30 -6.26 11.69 -8.39
N ASP A 31 -6.79 12.75 -8.98
CA ASP A 31 -5.98 13.82 -9.56
C ASP A 31 -5.56 14.76 -8.42
N SER A 32 -4.26 14.84 -8.16
CA SER A 32 -3.70 15.63 -7.07
C SER A 32 -3.20 17.02 -7.50
N ALA A 33 -3.46 17.45 -8.74
CA ALA A 33 -2.94 18.71 -9.27
C ALA A 33 -3.38 19.93 -8.44
N LEU A 34 -4.63 19.96 -7.97
CA LEU A 34 -5.13 21.08 -7.17
C LEU A 34 -4.42 21.20 -5.82
N ALA A 35 -4.18 20.07 -5.13
CA ALA A 35 -3.45 20.07 -3.87
C ALA A 35 -2.00 20.54 -4.06
N ALA A 36 -1.35 20.13 -5.15
CA ALA A 36 -0.01 20.60 -5.49
C ALA A 36 0.02 22.12 -5.72
N LYS A 37 -0.98 22.66 -6.41
CA LYS A 37 -1.08 24.08 -6.76
C LYS A 37 -1.40 24.96 -5.56
N GLU A 38 -2.43 24.62 -4.80
CA GLU A 38 -2.98 25.50 -3.77
C GLU A 38 -2.32 25.29 -2.40
N LEU A 39 -1.88 24.07 -2.10
CA LEU A 39 -1.26 23.74 -0.82
C LEU A 39 0.28 23.65 -0.91
N GLY A 40 0.85 23.69 -2.11
CA GLY A 40 2.27 23.42 -2.33
C GLY A 40 2.68 22.00 -1.89
N TRP A 41 1.73 21.07 -1.77
CA TRP A 41 1.95 19.76 -1.18
C TRP A 41 1.85 18.64 -2.23
N THR A 42 2.77 17.68 -2.17
CA THR A 42 2.74 16.46 -2.97
C THR A 42 3.19 15.26 -2.13
N ALA A 43 2.62 14.08 -2.39
CA ALA A 43 3.06 12.83 -1.76
C ALA A 43 4.47 12.46 -2.23
N GLN A 44 5.40 12.26 -1.30
CA GLN A 44 6.83 12.06 -1.58
C GLN A 44 7.28 10.59 -1.61
N ARG A 45 6.41 9.66 -1.22
CA ARG A 45 6.74 8.24 -1.07
C ARG A 45 6.03 7.43 -2.16
N ASN A 46 6.76 6.49 -2.74
CA ASN A 46 6.22 5.60 -3.75
C ASN A 46 5.72 4.28 -3.12
N LEU A 47 5.24 3.36 -3.95
CA LEU A 47 4.73 2.07 -3.52
C LEU A 47 5.79 1.20 -2.79
N ASP A 48 7.04 1.23 -3.25
CA ASP A 48 8.12 0.44 -2.65
C ASP A 48 8.47 0.96 -1.25
N ASP A 49 8.48 2.30 -1.06
CA ASP A 49 8.66 2.92 0.26
C ASP A 49 7.55 2.47 1.23
N MET A 50 6.30 2.54 0.79
CA MET A 50 5.14 2.15 1.58
C MET A 50 5.22 0.68 2.02
N CYS A 51 5.52 -0.22 1.08
CA CYS A 51 5.63 -1.65 1.38
C CYS A 51 6.82 -1.98 2.29
N ARG A 52 7.98 -1.31 2.10
CA ARG A 52 9.15 -1.47 2.98
C ARG A 52 8.84 -1.06 4.42
N ASP A 53 8.22 0.11 4.59
CA ASP A 53 7.96 0.66 5.92
C ASP A 53 6.85 -0.13 6.64
N LEU A 54 5.83 -0.59 5.90
CA LEU A 54 4.84 -1.55 6.39
C LEU A 54 5.49 -2.86 6.87
N TRP A 55 6.36 -3.47 6.05
CA TRP A 55 7.02 -4.72 6.42
C TRP A 55 7.95 -4.55 7.62
N ARG A 56 8.67 -3.43 7.70
CA ARG A 56 9.50 -3.08 8.86
C ARG A 56 8.68 -3.04 10.15
N TRP A 57 7.50 -2.43 10.11
CA TRP A 57 6.59 -2.43 11.25
C TRP A 57 6.12 -3.85 11.59
N GLN A 58 5.53 -4.56 10.63
CA GLN A 58 4.92 -5.87 10.86
C GLN A 58 5.94 -6.94 11.32
N SER A 59 7.16 -6.90 10.78
CA SER A 59 8.22 -7.84 11.16
C SER A 59 8.77 -7.60 12.56
N LYS A 60 8.81 -6.34 13.02
CA LYS A 60 9.23 -5.99 14.38
C LYS A 60 8.12 -6.12 15.41
N ASN A 61 6.87 -5.99 14.98
CA ASN A 61 5.69 -5.97 15.83
C ASN A 61 4.70 -7.04 15.33
N PRO A 62 5.03 -8.34 15.44
CA PRO A 62 4.20 -9.41 14.91
C PRO A 62 2.78 -9.40 15.48
N ASN A 63 2.62 -8.91 16.71
CA ASN A 63 1.34 -8.79 17.43
C ASN A 63 0.88 -7.34 17.62
N GLY A 64 1.48 -6.36 16.93
CA GLY A 64 1.17 -4.94 17.11
C GLY A 64 1.83 -4.31 18.36
N PHE A 65 1.17 -3.34 18.99
CA PHE A 65 1.70 -2.46 20.06
C PHE A 65 1.90 -3.10 21.45
N GLN A 66 2.11 -4.41 21.53
CA GLN A 66 2.27 -5.09 22.83
C GLN A 66 3.49 -4.62 23.62
#